data_AF-A0A059X7T9-F1
#
_entry.id   AF-A0A059X7T9-F1
#
_cell.length_a   1.000
_cell.length_b   1.000
_cell.length_c   1.000
_cell.angle_alpha   90.00
_cell.angle_beta   90.00
_cell.angle_gamma   90.00
#
_symmetry.space_group_name_H-M   'P 1'
#
loop_
_entity.id
_entity.type
_entity.pdbx_description
1 polymer ?
#
loop_
_entity_poly.entity_id
_entity_poly.type
_entity_poly.pdbx_seq_one_letter_code
_entity_poly.pdbx_strand_id
1 'polypeptide(L)'
;MRVTAEETEWYGETLPAGTRVLIPVVAQHRARRLPQANTFAPDRWLDGSADADWQMNVFSRGGAQCAGRNLALQLGTASLAELLRQREFELLDPKLAPNRPLPYGINALNVRFAVH
;
A
#
# COMPACT_ATOMS: atom_id res chain seq x y z
N MET A 1 10.02 0.44 12.27
CA MET A 1 10.84 -0.31 13.24
C MET A 1 10.16 -0.21 14.60
N ARG A 2 10.13 -1.29 15.36
CA ARG A 2 9.70 -1.33 16.77
C ARG A 2 10.84 -1.86 17.63
N VAL A 3 10.73 -1.67 18.94
CA VAL A 3 11.63 -2.22 19.93
C VAL A 3 10.76 -2.83 21.02
N THR A 4 11.04 -4.07 21.45
CA THR A 4 10.36 -4.68 22.59
C THR A 4 10.67 -3.87 23.85
N ALA A 5 9.64 -3.47 24.59
CA ALA A 5 9.82 -2.68 25.81
C ALA A 5 10.23 -3.57 27.00
N GLU A 6 9.79 -4.82 26.97
CA GLU A 6 10.03 -5.85 27.97
C GLU A 6 10.24 -7.19 27.27
N GLU A 7 10.56 -8.23 28.04
CA GLU A 7 10.58 -9.59 27.54
C GLU A 7 9.22 -9.95 26.92
N THR A 8 9.23 -10.46 25.68
CA THR A 8 8.01 -10.69 24.91
C THR A 8 7.98 -12.10 24.35
N GLU A 9 7.00 -12.90 24.75
CA GLU A 9 6.70 -14.17 24.09
C GLU A 9 6.12 -13.92 22.69
N TRP A 10 6.77 -14.46 21.67
CA TRP A 10 6.45 -14.19 20.28
C TRP A 10 6.65 -15.42 19.40
N TYR A 11 5.55 -15.98 18.88
CA TYR A 11 5.54 -17.22 18.07
C TYR A 11 6.30 -18.41 18.70
N GLY A 12 6.23 -18.56 20.03
CA GLY A 12 6.89 -19.65 20.76
C GLY A 12 8.36 -19.39 21.11
N GLU A 13 8.85 -18.18 20.84
CA GLU A 13 10.20 -17.73 21.19
C GLU A 13 10.11 -16.55 22.17
N THR A 14 11.02 -16.50 23.13
CA THR A 14 11.14 -15.38 24.06
C THR A 14 12.06 -14.31 23.48
N LEU A 15 11.53 -13.11 23.19
CA LEU A 15 12.31 -11.97 22.73
C LEU A 15 12.74 -11.10 23.93
N PRO A 16 14.04 -10.87 24.16
CA PRO A 16 14.49 -9.97 25.22
C PRO A 16 13.98 -8.54 25.02
N ALA A 17 13.85 -7.78 26.10
CA ALA A 17 13.67 -6.33 26.06
C ALA A 17 14.78 -5.66 25.23
N GLY A 18 14.45 -4.62 24.46
CA GLY A 18 15.39 -3.93 23.58
C GLY A 18 15.59 -4.59 22.20
N THR A 19 14.90 -5.69 21.92
CA THR A 19 14.95 -6.36 20.60
C THR A 19 14.28 -5.51 19.53
N ARG A 20 15.02 -5.23 18.44
CA ARG A 20 14.50 -4.47 17.30
C ARG A 20 13.67 -5.36 16.38
N VAL A 21 12.41 -4.97 16.15
CA VAL A 21 11.48 -5.68 15.26
C VAL A 21 11.22 -4.85 13.99
N LEU A 22 11.60 -5.40 12.85
CA LEU A 22 11.31 -4.82 11.55
C LEU A 22 9.95 -5.32 11.04
N ILE A 23 9.12 -4.40 10.57
CA ILE A 23 7.84 -4.69 9.92
C ILE A 23 8.00 -4.33 8.43
N PRO A 24 8.32 -5.29 7.55
CA PRO A 24 8.61 -5.02 6.14
C PRO A 24 7.32 -4.86 5.32
N VAL A 25 6.61 -3.75 5.52
CA VAL A 25 5.28 -3.45 4.97
C VAL A 25 5.15 -3.76 3.46
N VAL A 26 6.11 -3.31 2.64
CA VAL A 26 6.06 -3.52 1.18
C VAL A 26 6.12 -5.01 0.81
N ALA A 27 6.96 -5.78 1.50
CA ALA A 27 7.06 -7.22 1.26
C ALA A 27 5.80 -7.95 1.75
N GLN A 28 5.16 -7.46 2.81
CA GLN A 28 3.91 -8.02 3.34
C GLN A 28 2.76 -7.82 2.34
N HIS A 29 2.62 -6.63 1.76
CA HIS A 29 1.58 -6.34 0.75
C HIS A 29 1.76 -7.16 -0.54
N ARG A 30 2.99 -7.59 -0.83
CA ARG A 30 3.36 -8.38 -2.02
C ARG A 30 3.64 -9.86 -1.70
N ALA A 31 3.25 -10.35 -0.52
CA ALA A 31 3.54 -11.72 -0.11
C ALA A 31 2.85 -12.73 -1.04
N ARG A 32 3.57 -13.78 -1.48
CA ARG A 32 3.07 -14.81 -2.42
C ARG A 32 1.78 -15.51 -1.99
N ARG A 33 1.51 -15.57 -0.69
CA ARG A 33 0.29 -16.16 -0.12
C ARG A 33 -0.96 -15.30 -0.31
N LEU A 34 -0.82 -14.03 -0.70
CA LEU A 34 -1.94 -13.14 -1.00
C LEU A 34 -2.32 -13.32 -2.47
N PRO A 35 -3.52 -13.83 -2.80
CA PRO A 35 -3.88 -14.08 -4.20
C PRO A 35 -3.86 -12.82 -5.08
N GLN A 36 -4.07 -11.66 -4.46
CA GLN A 36 -4.20 -10.35 -5.11
C GLN A 36 -2.92 -9.51 -5.01
N ALA A 37 -1.82 -10.09 -4.48
CA ALA A 37 -0.59 -9.33 -4.20
C ALA A 37 -0.06 -8.56 -5.42
N ASN A 38 -0.32 -9.08 -6.62
CA ASN A 38 0.15 -8.50 -7.88
C ASN A 38 -0.98 -8.14 -8.85
N THR A 39 -2.21 -7.94 -8.38
CA THR A 39 -3.36 -7.56 -9.23
C THR A 39 -3.90 -6.20 -8.83
N PHE A 40 -4.48 -5.46 -9.78
CA PHE A 40 -5.26 -4.27 -9.44
C PHE A 40 -6.64 -4.70 -8.94
N ALA A 41 -6.85 -4.66 -7.61
CA ALA A 41 -8.07 -5.12 -6.95
C ALA A 41 -8.68 -4.02 -6.04
N PRO A 42 -9.18 -2.92 -6.61
CA PRO A 42 -9.71 -1.79 -5.84
C PRO A 42 -10.98 -2.16 -5.04
N ASP A 43 -11.76 -3.14 -5.50
CA ASP A 43 -13.04 -3.53 -4.89
C ASP A 43 -12.90 -3.96 -3.42
N ARG A 44 -11.72 -4.46 -3.03
CA ARG A 44 -11.40 -4.81 -1.63
C ARG A 44 -11.47 -3.62 -0.66
N TRP A 45 -11.37 -2.41 -1.17
CA TRP A 45 -11.53 -1.20 -0.36
C TRP A 45 -13.00 -0.77 -0.27
N LEU A 46 -13.83 -1.16 -1.25
CA LEU A 46 -15.26 -0.83 -1.29
C LEU A 46 -16.06 -1.72 -0.33
N ASP A 47 -15.69 -2.99 -0.20
CA ASP A 47 -16.31 -3.93 0.74
C ASP A 47 -15.71 -3.90 2.15
N GLY A 48 -14.68 -3.06 2.37
CA GLY A 48 -13.99 -2.88 3.64
C GLY A 48 -13.00 -4.01 4.00
N SER A 49 -12.84 -5.04 3.17
CA SER A 49 -11.94 -6.17 3.46
C SER A 49 -10.47 -5.76 3.57
N ALA A 50 -10.03 -4.79 2.75
CA ALA A 50 -8.68 -4.22 2.84
C ALA A 50 -8.49 -3.37 4.10
N ASP A 51 -9.53 -2.64 4.53
CA ASP A 51 -9.48 -1.81 5.74
C ASP A 51 -9.51 -2.67 7.02
N ALA A 52 -10.12 -3.86 6.99
CA ALA A 52 -10.08 -4.82 8.09
C ALA A 52 -8.75 -5.59 8.19
N ASP A 53 -8.03 -5.76 7.07
CA ASP A 53 -6.79 -6.53 7.02
C ASP A 53 -5.62 -5.75 7.66
N TRP A 54 -5.13 -6.24 8.80
CA TRP A 54 -3.98 -5.66 9.50
C TRP A 54 -2.66 -5.72 8.72
N GLN A 55 -2.56 -6.63 7.76
CA GLN A 55 -1.42 -6.74 6.86
C GLN A 55 -1.42 -5.61 5.83
N MET A 56 -2.61 -5.07 5.50
CA MET A 56 -2.77 -3.86 4.71
C MET A 56 -2.65 -2.62 5.61
N ASN A 57 -1.42 -2.19 5.83
CA ASN A 57 -1.02 -1.09 6.70
C ASN A 57 -0.24 0.02 5.95
N VAL A 58 -0.74 0.43 4.78
CA VAL A 58 -0.15 1.50 3.93
C VAL A 58 0.06 2.80 4.71
N PHE A 59 -0.87 3.15 5.61
CA PHE A 59 -0.79 4.30 6.50
C PHE A 59 -0.41 3.92 7.95
N SER A 60 0.27 2.78 8.15
CA SER A 60 0.43 2.16 9.48
C SER A 60 -0.91 1.88 10.18
N ARG A 61 -0.87 1.32 11.40
CA ARG A 61 -2.04 0.98 12.22
C ARG A 61 -1.76 1.14 13.71
N GLY A 62 -2.83 1.08 14.52
CA GLY A 62 -2.78 1.24 15.98
C GLY A 62 -2.33 2.64 16.38
N GLY A 63 -1.70 2.76 17.56
CA GLY A 63 -1.22 4.05 18.09
C GLY A 63 -0.17 4.77 17.23
N ALA A 64 0.34 4.13 16.18
CA ALA A 64 1.28 4.73 15.23
C ALA A 64 0.68 4.88 13.82
N GLN A 65 -0.65 4.84 13.69
CA GLN A 65 -1.31 5.17 12.44
C GLN A 65 -0.95 6.59 12.01
N CYS A 66 -0.75 6.78 10.70
CA CYS A 66 -0.45 8.08 10.12
C CYS A 66 -1.61 9.04 10.38
N ALA A 67 -1.34 10.10 11.14
CA ALA A 67 -2.31 11.18 11.40
C ALA A 67 -2.79 11.86 10.10
N GLY A 68 -1.99 11.81 9.04
CA GLY A 68 -2.31 12.34 7.73
C GLY A 68 -3.16 11.43 6.84
N ARG A 69 -3.59 10.23 7.28
CA ARG A 69 -4.34 9.28 6.43
C ARG A 69 -5.53 9.94 5.74
N ASN A 70 -6.38 10.62 6.50
CA ASN A 70 -7.60 11.22 5.95
C ASN A 70 -7.29 12.39 5.02
N LEU A 71 -6.29 13.20 5.34
CA LEU A 71 -5.84 14.30 4.48
C LEU A 71 -5.26 13.78 3.17
N ALA A 72 -4.42 12.74 3.22
CA ALA A 72 -3.83 12.12 2.04
C ALA A 72 -4.90 11.53 1.11
N LEU A 73 -5.90 10.85 1.68
CA LEU A 73 -7.03 10.32 0.92
C LEU A 73 -7.86 11.45 0.30
N GLN A 74 -8.19 12.50 1.06
CA GLN A 74 -8.94 13.64 0.53
C GLN A 74 -8.20 14.34 -0.61
N LEU A 75 -6.93 14.69 -0.41
CA LEU A 75 -6.13 15.36 -1.43
C LEU A 75 -5.94 14.48 -2.65
N GLY A 76 -5.60 13.20 -2.47
CA GLY A 76 -5.43 12.25 -3.56
C GLY A 76 -6.71 12.08 -4.39
N THR A 77 -7.85 11.93 -3.74
CA THR A 77 -9.17 11.84 -4.41
C THR A 77 -9.50 13.13 -5.15
N ALA A 78 -9.35 14.29 -4.52
CA ALA A 78 -9.66 15.58 -5.14
C ALA A 78 -8.75 15.86 -6.34
N SER A 79 -7.44 15.60 -6.23
CA SER A 79 -6.50 15.76 -7.33
C SER A 79 -6.82 14.83 -8.49
N LEU A 80 -7.10 13.54 -8.22
CA LEU A 80 -7.45 12.59 -9.28
C LEU A 80 -8.77 12.97 -9.96
N ALA A 81 -9.79 13.36 -9.19
CA ALA A 81 -11.07 13.81 -9.73
C ALA A 81 -10.90 15.02 -10.65
N GLU A 82 -10.10 16.01 -10.24
CA GLU A 82 -9.91 17.21 -11.04
C GLU A 82 -9.11 16.93 -12.32
N LEU A 83 -8.09 16.07 -12.26
CA LEU A 83 -7.37 15.62 -13.46
C LEU A 83 -8.35 14.97 -14.45
N LEU A 84 -9.15 14.00 -14.00
CA LEU A 84 -10.09 13.26 -14.83
C LEU A 84 -11.26 14.11 -15.35
N ARG A 85 -11.61 15.21 -14.67
CA ARG A 85 -12.65 16.14 -15.13
C ARG A 85 -12.16 17.05 -16.27
N GLN A 86 -10.87 17.36 -16.28
CA GLN A 86 -10.30 18.36 -17.20
C GLN A 86 -9.78 17.77 -18.51
N ARG A 87 -9.32 16.51 -18.50
CA ARG A 87 -8.60 15.87 -19.60
C ARG A 87 -8.77 14.36 -19.57
N GLU A 88 -8.57 13.74 -20.73
CA GLU A 88 -8.37 12.31 -20.83
C GLU A 88 -6.88 11.97 -20.87
N PHE A 89 -6.49 10.87 -20.22
CA PHE A 89 -5.09 10.44 -20.11
C PHE A 89 -4.93 9.03 -20.69
N GLU A 90 -4.01 8.90 -21.64
CA GLU A 90 -3.59 7.60 -22.17
C GLU A 90 -2.18 7.27 -21.68
N LEU A 91 -1.99 6.11 -21.04
CA LEU A 91 -0.67 5.64 -20.61
C LEU A 91 0.14 5.13 -21.81
N LEU A 92 1.20 5.85 -22.16
CA LEU A 92 2.11 5.48 -23.24
C LEU A 92 3.20 4.52 -22.76
N ASP A 93 3.79 4.78 -21.59
CA ASP A 93 4.82 3.95 -20.95
C ASP A 93 4.77 4.10 -19.42
N PRO A 94 4.97 3.02 -18.61
CA PRO A 94 5.14 1.63 -19.01
C PRO A 94 3.85 1.00 -19.55
N LYS A 95 3.97 -0.09 -20.33
CA LYS A 95 2.81 -0.88 -20.73
C LYS A 95 2.28 -1.71 -19.56
N LEU A 96 1.08 -1.37 -19.08
CA LEU A 96 0.34 -2.11 -18.07
C LEU A 96 -0.85 -2.82 -18.72
N ALA A 97 -1.21 -4.00 -18.21
CA ALA A 97 -2.37 -4.75 -18.68
C ALA A 97 -3.14 -5.34 -17.48
N PRO A 98 -4.48 -5.25 -17.43
CA PRO A 98 -5.27 -5.75 -16.29
C PRO A 98 -5.09 -7.25 -16.01
N ASN A 99 -4.78 -8.04 -17.04
CA ASN A 99 -4.59 -9.49 -16.97
C ASN A 99 -3.13 -9.91 -16.73
N ARG A 100 -2.24 -8.97 -16.38
CA ARG A 100 -0.83 -9.26 -16.06
C ARG A 100 -0.51 -8.81 -14.64
N PRO A 101 0.45 -9.48 -13.97
CA PRO A 101 0.93 -9.03 -12.67
C PRO A 101 1.46 -7.59 -12.75
N LEU A 102 1.04 -6.75 -11.79
CA LEU A 102 1.58 -5.41 -11.62
C LEU A 102 3.08 -5.49 -11.30
N PRO A 103 3.90 -4.56 -11.82
CA PRO A 103 5.30 -4.48 -11.43
C PRO A 103 5.44 -4.15 -9.94
N TYR A 104 6.58 -4.51 -9.35
CA TYR A 104 6.89 -4.20 -7.95
C TYR A 104 7.05 -2.70 -7.68
N GLY A 105 7.32 -1.92 -8.72
CA GLY A 105 7.37 -0.46 -8.67
C GLY A 105 7.22 0.13 -10.06
N ILE A 106 6.83 1.40 -10.11
CA ILE A 106 6.79 2.21 -11.33
C ILE A 106 7.71 3.39 -11.09
N ASN A 107 8.67 3.61 -11.98
CA ASN A 107 9.51 4.80 -11.92
C ASN A 107 8.72 6.00 -12.46
N ALA A 108 8.23 6.85 -11.56
CA ALA A 108 7.43 8.03 -11.89
C ALA A 108 8.12 8.98 -12.89
N LEU A 109 9.46 9.02 -12.94
CA LEU A 109 10.21 9.88 -13.85
C LEU A 109 10.14 9.42 -15.32
N ASN A 110 9.87 8.12 -15.52
CA ASN A 110 9.82 7.49 -16.83
C ASN A 110 8.39 7.27 -17.33
N VAL A 111 7.38 7.56 -16.50
CA VAL A 111 5.99 7.42 -16.93
C VAL A 111 5.69 8.49 -17.99
N ARG A 112 5.01 8.07 -19.06
CA ARG A 112 4.60 8.92 -20.18
C ARG A 112 3.11 8.78 -20.41
N PHE A 113 2.44 9.93 -20.55
CA PHE A 113 1.02 10.00 -20.89
C PHE A 113 0.82 10.87 -22.11
N ALA A 114 -0.12 10.49 -22.98
CA ALA A 114 -0.79 11.46 -23.84
C ALA A 114 -1.92 12.11 -23.04
N VAL A 115 -2.16 13.40 -23.30
CA VAL A 115 -3.20 14.19 -22.62
C VAL A 115 -4.08 14.80 -23.71
N HIS A 116 -5.37 14.48 -23.67
CA HIS A 116 -6.37 14.92 -24.64
C HIS A 116 -7.37 15.88 -23.99
#